data_AF-A0A1D2R6H6-F1
#
_entry.id   AF-A0A1D2R6H6-F1
#
_cell.length_a   1.000
_cell.length_b   1.000
_cell.length_c   1.000
_cell.angle_alpha   90.00
_cell.angle_beta   90.00
_cell.angle_gamma   90.00
#
_symmetry.space_group_name_H-M   'P 1'
#
loop_
_entity.id
_entity.type
_entity.pdbx_description
1 polymer ?
#
loop_
_entity_poly.entity_id
_entity_poly.type
_entity_poly.pdbx_seq_one_letter_code
_entity_poly.pdbx_strand_id
1 'polypeptide(L)'
;MAATKKKKDITKTEAWDMADWDYAGIIADDRMPLLSEPLRGQERIDTMKEILGGCPEYYPAMFDIGQTHIILGGDTEAKKWFDKCFKIIKEHFSKKDLIDAYGKMCEFLKPVFRYELALEYYKILSELETKKNRKADAYDGMAYCYVMLDSIDKAIEVQQKVLELDKSARSYSITGWQLMIKGDIEKAEDALKKAVKLDKKDEYAKNNLDICRLMKKQGIKTWNDYLLRKPDYDYLGELEDAEDEELLDKADEYVRHHNVCKLEAFKSGLLKNPGYTLAEKHDIYITIKYILKFIHDLNEDGWFLYDNASTVNLFFKEIMHKFIFKTGDIDDKIFNDVYTALLEFYKFLRKNGLVSGSEYKDLEKNMLGLKSELREKMLRYNEVRHNDDYSEEEKEEIRDELFEGDHELLFL
;
A
#
# COMPACT_ATOMS: atom_id res chain seq x y z
N MET A 1 -51.94 -25.46 -3.65
CA MET A 1 -50.60 -25.64 -4.25
C MET A 1 -50.05 -24.25 -4.57
N ALA A 2 -49.18 -23.71 -3.72
CA ALA A 2 -48.46 -22.49 -4.03
C ALA A 2 -47.36 -22.85 -5.04
N ALA A 3 -47.51 -22.42 -6.29
CA ALA A 3 -46.48 -22.57 -7.30
C ALA A 3 -45.27 -21.74 -6.86
N THR A 4 -44.21 -22.40 -6.41
CA THR A 4 -42.88 -21.81 -6.26
C THR A 4 -42.43 -21.37 -7.64
N LYS A 5 -42.72 -20.12 -8.01
CA LYS A 5 -42.13 -19.46 -9.18
C LYS A 5 -40.62 -19.62 -9.04
N LYS A 6 -40.01 -20.41 -9.93
CA LYS A 6 -38.56 -20.54 -10.05
C LYS A 6 -38.03 -19.11 -10.23
N LYS A 7 -37.25 -18.60 -9.26
CA LYS A 7 -36.64 -17.26 -9.38
C LYS A 7 -35.89 -17.21 -10.72
N LYS A 8 -36.19 -16.21 -11.54
CA LYS A 8 -35.47 -15.99 -12.79
C LYS A 8 -34.01 -15.72 -12.43
N ASP A 9 -33.10 -16.42 -13.08
CA ASP A 9 -31.67 -16.21 -12.92
C ASP A 9 -31.34 -14.83 -13.46
N ILE A 10 -30.99 -13.89 -12.57
CA ILE A 10 -30.76 -12.49 -12.94
C ILE A 10 -29.55 -12.36 -13.87
N THR A 11 -28.63 -13.32 -13.83
CA THR A 11 -27.41 -13.35 -14.66
C THR A 11 -27.65 -13.75 -16.12
N LYS A 12 -28.88 -14.16 -16.47
CA LYS A 12 -29.28 -14.56 -17.84
C LYS A 12 -30.26 -13.58 -18.45
N THR A 13 -30.23 -12.34 -18.00
CA THR A 13 -31.07 -11.26 -18.51
C THR A 13 -30.25 -10.38 -19.43
N GLU A 14 -30.87 -9.88 -20.50
CA GLU A 14 -30.22 -8.93 -21.41
C GLU A 14 -29.67 -7.71 -20.66
N ALA A 15 -30.41 -7.21 -19.67
CA ALA A 15 -29.96 -6.13 -18.80
C ALA A 15 -28.65 -6.48 -18.04
N TRP A 16 -28.54 -7.71 -17.54
CA TRP A 16 -27.31 -8.16 -16.88
C TRP A 16 -26.17 -8.32 -17.87
N ASP A 17 -26.41 -8.93 -19.03
CA ASP A 17 -25.39 -9.14 -20.06
C ASP A 17 -24.82 -7.80 -20.57
N MET A 18 -25.68 -6.79 -20.76
CA MET A 18 -25.26 -5.43 -21.10
C MET A 18 -24.44 -4.78 -19.98
N ALA A 19 -24.93 -4.83 -18.73
CA ALA A 19 -24.22 -4.27 -17.58
C ALA A 19 -22.85 -4.93 -17.37
N ASP A 20 -22.76 -6.24 -17.58
CA ASP A 20 -21.51 -7.01 -17.46
C ASP A 20 -20.52 -6.64 -18.56
N TRP A 21 -21.00 -6.43 -19.79
CA TRP A 21 -20.17 -5.96 -20.90
C TRP A 21 -19.60 -4.57 -20.64
N ASP A 22 -20.46 -3.61 -20.26
CA ASP A 22 -20.05 -2.23 -19.99
C ASP A 22 -19.06 -2.17 -18.82
N TYR A 23 -19.34 -2.90 -17.73
CA TYR A 23 -18.44 -2.98 -16.59
C TYR A 23 -17.10 -3.65 -16.95
N ALA A 24 -17.12 -4.74 -17.72
CA ALA A 24 -15.91 -5.43 -18.16
C ALA A 24 -15.03 -4.54 -19.04
N GLY A 25 -15.63 -3.68 -19.87
CA GLY A 25 -14.91 -2.66 -20.64
C GLY A 25 -14.12 -1.72 -19.74
N ILE A 26 -14.77 -1.15 -18.72
CA ILE A 26 -14.12 -0.25 -17.76
C ILE A 26 -12.97 -0.95 -17.01
N ILE A 27 -13.17 -2.19 -16.58
CA ILE A 27 -12.11 -2.96 -15.88
C ILE A 27 -10.97 -3.36 -16.83
N ALA A 28 -11.24 -3.54 -18.11
CA ALA A 28 -10.20 -3.77 -19.11
C ALA A 28 -9.35 -2.52 -19.32
N ASP A 29 -10.00 -1.35 -19.43
CA ASP A 29 -9.32 -0.05 -19.58
C ASP A 29 -8.48 0.29 -18.33
N ASP A 30 -8.95 -0.03 -17.12
CA ASP A 30 -8.16 0.10 -15.89
C ASP A 30 -6.83 -0.69 -15.94
N ARG A 31 -6.81 -1.82 -16.63
CA ARG A 31 -5.64 -2.73 -16.70
C ARG A 31 -4.74 -2.46 -17.88
N MET A 32 -5.34 -2.03 -19.00
CA MET A 32 -4.68 -1.76 -20.26
C MET A 32 -5.21 -0.45 -20.83
N PRO A 33 -4.80 0.70 -20.26
CA PRO A 33 -5.21 2.00 -20.76
C PRO A 33 -4.54 2.26 -22.12
N LEU A 34 -5.18 1.79 -23.19
CA LEU A 34 -4.67 1.93 -24.57
C LEU A 34 -5.16 3.21 -25.24
N LEU A 35 -6.37 3.65 -24.92
CA LEU A 35 -7.08 4.71 -25.64
C LEU A 35 -7.75 5.76 -24.74
N SER A 36 -7.81 5.54 -23.43
CA SER A 36 -8.43 6.47 -22.48
C SER A 36 -7.79 6.35 -21.09
N GLU A 37 -7.89 7.43 -20.31
CA GLU A 37 -7.47 7.41 -18.92
C GLU A 37 -8.46 6.60 -18.06
N PRO A 38 -7.98 5.81 -17.08
CA PRO A 38 -8.84 5.09 -16.16
C PRO A 38 -9.77 6.02 -15.38
N LEU A 39 -11.06 5.67 -15.30
CA LEU A 39 -12.05 6.44 -14.53
C LEU A 39 -11.68 6.48 -13.03
N ARG A 40 -11.70 7.69 -12.45
CA ARG A 40 -11.38 7.93 -11.03
C ARG A 40 -12.49 8.69 -10.31
N GLY A 41 -12.50 8.55 -8.99
CA GLY A 41 -13.29 9.39 -8.09
C GLY A 41 -14.79 9.46 -8.45
N GLN A 42 -15.30 10.68 -8.57
CA GLN A 42 -16.74 10.90 -8.79
C GLN A 42 -17.21 10.43 -10.16
N GLU A 43 -16.38 10.58 -11.20
CA GLU A 43 -16.68 10.12 -12.55
C GLU A 43 -16.95 8.61 -12.58
N ARG A 44 -16.05 7.82 -11.96
CA ARG A 44 -16.24 6.38 -11.82
C ARG A 44 -17.54 6.03 -11.10
N ILE A 45 -17.89 6.75 -10.04
CA ILE A 45 -19.15 6.55 -9.32
C ILE A 45 -20.34 6.77 -10.23
N ASP A 46 -20.32 7.83 -11.04
CA ASP A 46 -21.45 8.19 -11.89
C ASP A 46 -21.60 7.23 -13.07
N THR A 47 -20.51 6.80 -13.71
CA THR A 47 -20.54 5.73 -14.71
C THR A 47 -21.09 4.42 -14.14
N MET A 48 -20.69 4.03 -12.92
CA MET A 48 -21.24 2.83 -12.27
C MET A 48 -22.73 2.97 -11.96
N LYS A 49 -23.23 4.18 -11.66
CA LYS A 49 -24.66 4.42 -11.47
C LYS A 49 -25.43 4.34 -12.78
N GLU A 50 -24.84 4.72 -13.91
CA GLU A 50 -25.45 4.54 -15.23
C GLU A 50 -25.67 3.05 -15.54
N ILE A 51 -24.67 2.21 -15.27
CA ILE A 51 -24.79 0.75 -15.35
C ILE A 51 -25.95 0.26 -14.47
N LEU A 52 -26.04 0.75 -13.23
CA LEU A 52 -27.14 0.40 -12.31
C LEU A 52 -28.51 0.95 -12.75
N GLY A 53 -28.55 1.99 -13.59
CA GLY A 53 -29.78 2.48 -14.21
C GLY A 53 -30.35 1.47 -15.21
N GLY A 54 -29.47 0.77 -15.94
CA GLY A 54 -29.84 -0.33 -16.85
C GLY A 54 -30.08 -1.66 -16.15
N CYS A 55 -29.30 -1.97 -15.10
CA CYS A 55 -29.43 -3.19 -14.31
C CYS A 55 -29.29 -2.90 -12.80
N PRO A 56 -30.41 -2.58 -12.10
CA PRO A 56 -30.39 -2.25 -10.67
C PRO A 56 -29.86 -3.34 -9.75
N GLU A 57 -29.87 -4.60 -10.18
CA GLU A 57 -29.34 -5.75 -9.44
C GLU A 57 -27.85 -6.05 -9.74
N TYR A 58 -27.17 -5.27 -10.58
CA TYR A 58 -25.78 -5.54 -10.96
C TYR A 58 -24.80 -5.23 -9.81
N TYR A 59 -24.60 -6.21 -8.93
CA TYR A 59 -23.79 -6.05 -7.71
C TYR A 59 -22.31 -5.68 -7.94
N PRO A 60 -21.63 -6.04 -9.06
CA PRO A 60 -20.24 -5.62 -9.27
C PRO A 60 -20.09 -4.10 -9.31
N ALA A 61 -20.98 -3.38 -9.99
CA ALA A 61 -21.00 -1.92 -9.99
C ALA A 61 -21.26 -1.35 -8.58
N MET A 62 -22.17 -1.97 -7.79
CA MET A 62 -22.38 -1.54 -6.40
C MET A 62 -21.12 -1.71 -5.53
N PHE A 63 -20.38 -2.79 -5.75
CA PHE A 63 -19.12 -3.05 -5.06
C PHE A 63 -18.09 -1.97 -5.42
N ASP A 64 -17.93 -1.67 -6.71
CA ASP A 64 -16.99 -0.64 -7.20
C ASP A 64 -17.33 0.76 -6.68
N ILE A 65 -18.61 1.16 -6.68
CA ILE A 65 -19.05 2.43 -6.08
C ILE A 65 -18.64 2.48 -4.60
N GLY A 66 -18.87 1.40 -3.86
CA GLY A 66 -18.48 1.34 -2.46
C GLY A 66 -16.96 1.44 -2.27
N GLN A 67 -16.15 0.77 -3.10
CA GLN A 67 -14.69 0.88 -3.07
C GLN A 67 -14.23 2.30 -3.37
N THR A 68 -14.83 2.94 -4.37
CA THR A 68 -14.51 4.31 -4.77
C THR A 68 -14.84 5.29 -3.64
N HIS A 69 -15.97 5.11 -2.95
CA HIS A 69 -16.27 5.89 -1.74
C HIS A 69 -15.23 5.69 -0.63
N ILE A 70 -14.70 4.48 -0.40
CA ILE A 70 -13.62 4.26 0.59
C ILE A 70 -12.37 5.06 0.22
N ILE A 71 -11.96 5.03 -1.05
CA ILE A 71 -10.79 5.77 -1.56
C ILE A 71 -10.98 7.27 -1.33
N LEU A 72 -12.20 7.78 -1.56
CA LEU A 72 -12.55 9.19 -1.34
C LEU A 72 -12.83 9.57 0.13
N GLY A 73 -12.69 8.65 1.09
CA GLY A 73 -12.96 8.93 2.51
C GLY A 73 -14.42 8.83 2.95
N GLY A 74 -15.32 8.41 2.06
CA GLY A 74 -16.77 8.30 2.27
C GLY A 74 -17.24 6.98 2.89
N ASP A 75 -16.67 6.58 4.04
CA ASP A 75 -16.90 5.26 4.66
C ASP A 75 -18.38 4.93 4.92
N THR A 76 -19.18 5.94 5.30
CA THR A 76 -20.61 5.78 5.56
C THR A 76 -21.38 5.45 4.28
N GLU A 77 -21.08 6.13 3.17
CA GLU A 77 -21.72 5.84 1.88
C GLU A 77 -21.24 4.51 1.31
N ALA A 78 -19.94 4.22 1.45
CA ALA A 78 -19.37 2.95 1.07
C ALA A 78 -20.13 1.78 1.71
N LYS A 79 -20.39 1.86 3.03
CA LYS A 79 -21.14 0.83 3.76
C LYS A 79 -22.55 0.62 3.20
N LYS A 80 -23.26 1.70 2.84
CA LYS A 80 -24.61 1.58 2.24
C LYS A 80 -24.57 0.85 0.89
N TRP A 81 -23.55 1.09 0.07
CA TRP A 81 -23.37 0.40 -1.20
C TRP A 81 -22.98 -1.06 -1.02
N PHE A 82 -22.09 -1.35 -0.06
CA PHE A 82 -21.74 -2.71 0.32
C PHE A 82 -22.94 -3.49 0.85
N ASP A 83 -23.78 -2.89 1.68
CA ASP A 83 -25.02 -3.51 2.18
C ASP A 83 -25.98 -3.87 1.04
N LYS A 84 -26.14 -2.98 0.05
CA LYS A 84 -26.92 -3.27 -1.16
C LYS A 84 -26.31 -4.43 -1.96
N CYS A 85 -25.00 -4.39 -2.17
CA CYS A 85 -24.25 -5.43 -2.89
C CYS A 85 -24.43 -6.81 -2.22
N PHE A 86 -24.16 -6.92 -0.92
CA PHE A 86 -24.30 -8.18 -0.19
C PHE A 86 -25.75 -8.67 -0.11
N LYS A 87 -26.74 -7.77 -0.08
CA LYS A 87 -28.15 -8.14 -0.17
C LYS A 87 -28.46 -8.84 -1.49
N ILE A 88 -28.03 -8.28 -2.62
CA ILE A 88 -28.22 -8.92 -3.94
C ILE A 88 -27.54 -10.28 -3.98
N ILE A 89 -26.28 -10.37 -3.55
CA ILE A 89 -25.53 -11.63 -3.55
C ILE A 89 -26.26 -12.69 -2.71
N LYS A 90 -26.73 -12.32 -1.51
CA LYS A 90 -27.48 -13.22 -0.63
C LYS A 90 -28.82 -13.68 -1.22
N GLU A 91 -29.51 -12.83 -1.99
CA GLU A 91 -30.84 -13.13 -2.52
C GLU A 91 -30.82 -13.96 -3.82
N HIS A 92 -29.74 -13.87 -4.58
CA HIS A 92 -29.66 -14.39 -5.95
C HIS A 92 -28.49 -15.35 -6.22
N PHE A 93 -27.44 -15.34 -5.40
CA PHE A 93 -26.22 -16.13 -5.61
C PHE A 93 -26.00 -17.16 -4.50
N SER A 94 -24.97 -17.99 -4.65
CA SER A 94 -24.68 -19.03 -3.68
C SER A 94 -24.07 -18.46 -2.40
N LYS A 95 -24.16 -19.22 -1.31
CA LYS A 95 -23.44 -18.90 -0.07
C LYS A 95 -21.92 -18.75 -0.30
N LYS A 96 -21.37 -19.53 -1.23
CA LYS A 96 -19.95 -19.45 -1.58
C LYS A 96 -19.62 -18.08 -2.19
N ASP A 97 -20.46 -17.57 -3.10
CA ASP A 97 -20.26 -16.26 -3.72
C ASP A 97 -20.33 -15.14 -2.68
N LEU A 98 -21.22 -15.26 -1.70
CA LEU A 98 -21.30 -14.32 -0.57
C LEU A 98 -20.02 -14.33 0.29
N ILE A 99 -19.50 -15.52 0.62
CA ILE A 99 -18.24 -15.68 1.36
C ILE A 99 -17.08 -15.07 0.57
N ASP A 100 -16.97 -15.40 -0.72
CA ASP A 100 -15.91 -14.90 -1.59
C ASP A 100 -16.00 -13.36 -1.74
N ALA A 101 -17.21 -12.78 -1.77
CA ALA A 101 -17.42 -11.33 -1.80
C ALA A 101 -16.99 -10.63 -0.50
N TYR A 102 -17.32 -11.18 0.67
CA TYR A 102 -16.79 -10.67 1.94
C TYR A 102 -15.27 -10.78 2.02
N GLY A 103 -14.69 -11.88 1.52
CA GLY A 103 -13.24 -12.04 1.44
C GLY A 103 -12.59 -10.94 0.59
N LYS A 104 -13.10 -10.71 -0.63
CA LYS A 104 -12.64 -9.62 -1.51
C LYS A 104 -12.74 -8.25 -0.85
N MET A 105 -13.82 -7.99 -0.12
CA MET A 105 -14.00 -6.75 0.64
C MET A 105 -12.88 -6.56 1.66
N CYS A 106 -12.60 -7.59 2.45
CA CYS A 106 -11.59 -7.50 3.49
C CYS A 106 -10.17 -7.34 2.91
N GLU A 107 -9.86 -8.01 1.80
CA GLU A 107 -8.59 -7.82 1.08
C GLU A 107 -8.43 -6.41 0.52
N PHE A 108 -9.51 -5.79 0.06
CA PHE A 108 -9.50 -4.40 -0.39
C PHE A 108 -9.31 -3.40 0.76
N LEU A 109 -9.97 -3.59 1.91
CA LEU A 109 -9.98 -2.60 3.00
C LEU A 109 -8.65 -2.47 3.76
N LYS A 110 -7.86 -3.55 3.85
CA LYS A 110 -6.56 -3.56 4.55
C LYS A 110 -5.51 -2.60 3.96
N PRO A 111 -5.23 -2.58 2.65
CA PRO A 111 -4.24 -1.67 2.08
C PRO A 111 -4.67 -0.20 2.17
N VAL A 112 -5.98 0.08 2.19
CA VAL A 112 -6.55 1.45 2.34
C VAL A 112 -6.89 1.83 3.80
N PHE A 113 -6.28 1.13 4.75
CA PHE A 113 -6.27 1.44 6.19
C PHE A 113 -7.62 1.40 6.89
N ARG A 114 -8.63 0.75 6.30
CA ARG A 114 -9.97 0.59 6.90
C ARG A 114 -10.03 -0.67 7.76
N TYR A 115 -9.14 -0.75 8.74
CA TYR A 115 -8.96 -1.95 9.56
C TYR A 115 -10.18 -2.25 10.45
N GLU A 116 -10.86 -1.23 10.97
CA GLU A 116 -12.09 -1.39 11.76
C GLU A 116 -13.22 -1.95 10.90
N LEU A 117 -13.42 -1.39 9.71
CA LEU A 117 -14.45 -1.88 8.78
C LEU A 117 -14.11 -3.30 8.28
N ALA A 118 -12.83 -3.58 8.03
CA ALA A 118 -12.36 -4.92 7.70
C ALA A 118 -12.66 -5.92 8.84
N LEU A 119 -12.47 -5.53 10.11
CA LEU A 119 -12.81 -6.37 11.26
C LEU A 119 -14.31 -6.70 11.31
N GLU A 120 -15.18 -5.75 11.02
CA GLU A 120 -16.63 -6.00 10.94
C GLU A 120 -16.94 -7.09 9.91
N TYR A 121 -16.37 -7.01 8.71
CA TYR A 121 -16.61 -7.98 7.65
C TYR A 121 -15.90 -9.32 7.87
N TYR A 122 -14.68 -9.34 8.42
CA TYR A 122 -14.02 -10.60 8.78
C TYR A 122 -14.80 -11.35 9.87
N LYS A 123 -15.42 -10.65 10.81
CA LYS A 123 -16.28 -11.28 11.82
C LYS A 123 -17.44 -12.02 11.15
N ILE A 124 -18.16 -11.35 10.24
CA ILE A 124 -19.24 -11.96 9.46
C ILE A 124 -18.71 -13.15 8.64
N LEU A 125 -17.57 -12.98 7.97
CA LEU A 125 -16.94 -14.02 7.17
C LEU A 125 -16.61 -15.28 8.02
N SER A 126 -16.08 -15.09 9.23
CA SER A 126 -15.73 -16.19 10.15
C SER A 126 -16.96 -16.96 10.68
N GLU A 127 -18.12 -16.30 10.73
CA GLU A 127 -19.40 -16.90 11.11
C GLU A 127 -20.04 -17.66 9.94
N LEU A 128 -19.88 -17.16 8.71
CA LEU A 128 -20.39 -17.81 7.51
C LEU A 128 -19.56 -19.03 7.08
N GLU A 129 -18.23 -18.97 7.28
CA GLU A 129 -17.31 -20.00 6.83
C GLU A 129 -17.36 -21.26 7.71
N THR A 130 -17.43 -22.41 7.04
CA THR A 130 -17.57 -23.73 7.69
C THR A 130 -16.31 -24.57 7.53
N LYS A 131 -15.48 -24.28 6.53
CA LYS A 131 -14.20 -24.96 6.31
C LYS A 131 -13.16 -24.40 7.26
N LYS A 132 -12.53 -25.28 8.04
CA LYS A 132 -11.57 -24.88 9.09
C LYS A 132 -10.43 -24.00 8.57
N ASN A 133 -9.86 -24.34 7.41
CA ASN A 133 -8.76 -23.58 6.81
C ASN A 133 -9.19 -22.15 6.42
N ARG A 134 -10.31 -22.00 5.72
CA ARG A 134 -10.82 -20.68 5.33
C ARG A 134 -11.28 -19.86 6.53
N LYS A 135 -11.79 -20.51 7.57
CA LYS A 135 -12.12 -19.87 8.84
C LYS A 135 -10.86 -19.39 9.57
N ALA A 136 -9.78 -20.16 9.53
CA ALA A 136 -8.48 -19.75 10.03
C ALA A 136 -7.95 -18.53 9.26
N ASP A 137 -8.07 -18.51 7.93
CA ASP A 137 -7.69 -17.33 7.11
C ASP A 137 -8.45 -16.07 7.51
N ALA A 138 -9.76 -16.18 7.81
CA ALA A 138 -10.55 -15.04 8.30
C ALA A 138 -10.07 -14.55 9.67
N TYR A 139 -9.72 -15.47 10.59
CA TYR A 139 -9.13 -15.10 11.88
C TYR A 139 -7.73 -14.49 11.76
N ASP A 140 -6.88 -14.99 10.86
CA ASP A 140 -5.58 -14.38 10.56
C ASP A 140 -5.77 -12.94 10.06
N GLY A 141 -6.75 -12.70 9.19
CA GLY A 141 -7.13 -11.36 8.73
C GLY A 141 -7.56 -10.44 9.87
N MET A 142 -8.36 -10.94 10.81
CA MET A 142 -8.73 -10.18 12.02
C MET A 142 -7.52 -9.88 12.91
N ALA A 143 -6.65 -10.86 13.13
CA ALA A 143 -5.46 -10.69 13.95
C ALA A 143 -4.52 -9.63 13.36
N TYR A 144 -4.33 -9.63 12.03
CA TYR A 144 -3.62 -8.57 11.32
C TYR A 144 -4.24 -7.19 11.54
N CYS A 145 -5.57 -7.05 11.37
CA CYS A 145 -6.25 -5.79 11.63
C CYS A 145 -6.08 -5.32 13.08
N TYR A 146 -6.13 -6.22 14.08
CA TYR A 146 -5.86 -5.85 15.47
C TYR A 146 -4.42 -5.38 15.69
N VAL A 147 -3.42 -5.96 15.02
CA VAL A 147 -2.04 -5.45 15.06
C VAL A 147 -1.98 -4.02 14.52
N MET A 148 -2.60 -3.77 13.36
CA MET A 148 -2.58 -2.44 12.75
C MET A 148 -3.32 -1.38 13.56
N LEU A 149 -4.28 -1.81 14.40
CA LEU A 149 -5.01 -0.97 15.36
C LEU A 149 -4.36 -0.90 16.75
N ASP A 150 -3.07 -1.25 16.86
CA ASP A 150 -2.28 -1.20 18.11
C ASP A 150 -2.90 -2.05 19.24
N SER A 151 -3.74 -3.03 18.89
CA SER A 151 -4.50 -3.89 19.81
C SER A 151 -3.89 -5.28 19.92
N ILE A 152 -2.60 -5.34 20.26
CA ILE A 152 -1.78 -6.56 20.17
C ILE A 152 -2.31 -7.74 21.01
N ASP A 153 -2.87 -7.48 22.19
CA ASP A 153 -3.45 -8.55 23.03
C ASP A 153 -4.66 -9.22 22.37
N LYS A 154 -5.51 -8.44 21.68
CA LYS A 154 -6.62 -8.99 20.90
C LYS A 154 -6.14 -9.76 19.68
N ALA A 155 -5.09 -9.28 19.01
CA ALA A 155 -4.47 -10.00 17.90
C ALA A 155 -4.01 -11.40 18.35
N ILE A 156 -3.34 -11.49 19.51
CA ILE A 156 -2.86 -12.75 20.08
C ILE A 156 -4.03 -13.67 20.49
N GLU A 157 -5.10 -13.14 21.09
CA GLU A 157 -6.31 -13.92 21.41
C GLU A 157 -6.93 -14.54 20.15
N VAL A 158 -7.03 -13.75 19.07
CA VAL A 158 -7.54 -14.26 17.79
C VAL A 158 -6.57 -15.26 17.17
N GLN A 159 -5.27 -15.04 17.26
CA GLN A 159 -4.27 -15.98 16.75
C GLN A 159 -4.31 -17.33 17.46
N GLN A 160 -4.70 -17.37 18.74
CA GLN A 160 -4.94 -18.63 19.44
C GLN A 160 -6.08 -19.43 18.79
N LYS A 161 -7.15 -18.76 18.33
CA LYS A 161 -8.25 -19.41 17.58
C LYS A 161 -7.77 -19.92 16.22
N VAL A 162 -6.82 -19.24 15.58
CA VAL A 162 -6.15 -19.76 14.38
C VAL A 162 -5.42 -21.05 14.71
N LEU A 163 -4.61 -21.09 15.78
CA LEU A 163 -3.83 -22.26 16.19
C LEU A 163 -4.69 -23.48 16.61
N GLU A 164 -5.95 -23.27 16.97
CA GLU A 164 -6.92 -24.35 17.19
C GLU A 164 -7.38 -25.02 15.87
N LEU A 165 -7.39 -24.25 14.77
CA LEU A 165 -7.87 -24.66 13.45
C LEU A 165 -6.74 -25.09 12.50
N ASP A 166 -5.61 -24.38 12.54
CA ASP A 166 -4.42 -24.60 11.72
C ASP A 166 -3.14 -24.49 12.57
N LYS A 167 -2.30 -25.52 12.52
CA LYS A 167 -1.01 -25.60 13.23
C LYS A 167 0.15 -25.65 12.24
N SER A 168 0.04 -24.89 11.14
CA SER A 168 1.04 -24.79 10.08
C SER A 168 2.25 -23.95 10.49
N ALA A 169 3.33 -24.03 9.70
CA ALA A 169 4.50 -23.17 9.86
C ALA A 169 4.11 -21.68 9.81
N ARG A 170 3.24 -21.31 8.86
CA ARG A 170 2.66 -19.96 8.72
C ARG A 170 1.99 -19.48 10.01
N SER A 171 1.10 -20.26 10.62
CA SER A 171 0.39 -19.85 11.84
C SER A 171 1.36 -19.62 13.03
N TYR A 172 2.39 -20.46 13.18
CA TYR A 172 3.42 -20.24 14.20
C TYR A 172 4.33 -19.05 13.87
N SER A 173 4.62 -18.79 12.59
CA SER A 173 5.39 -17.63 12.15
C SER A 173 4.68 -16.32 12.49
N ILE A 174 3.38 -16.22 12.17
CA ILE A 174 2.53 -15.07 12.53
C ILE A 174 2.45 -14.88 14.04
N THR A 175 2.30 -15.98 14.80
CA THR A 175 2.31 -15.93 16.27
C THR A 175 3.63 -15.36 16.80
N GLY A 176 4.76 -15.81 16.24
CA GLY A 176 6.08 -15.30 16.57
C GLY A 176 6.21 -13.81 16.31
N TRP A 177 5.79 -13.35 15.13
CA TRP A 177 5.77 -11.93 14.77
C TRP A 177 4.93 -11.08 15.74
N GLN A 178 3.72 -11.52 16.08
CA GLN A 178 2.88 -10.81 17.06
C GLN A 178 3.51 -10.77 18.45
N LEU A 179 4.18 -11.84 18.87
CA LEU A 179 4.91 -11.87 20.14
C LEU A 179 6.13 -10.94 20.13
N MET A 180 6.83 -10.78 19.01
CA MET A 180 7.87 -9.75 18.85
C MET A 180 7.29 -8.34 18.99
N ILE A 181 6.12 -8.08 18.39
CA ILE A 181 5.41 -6.80 18.53
C ILE A 181 5.03 -6.52 19.98
N LYS A 182 4.55 -7.54 20.69
CA LYS A 182 4.24 -7.45 22.13
C LYS A 182 5.48 -7.22 23.00
N GLY A 183 6.67 -7.59 22.52
CA GLY A 183 7.92 -7.57 23.28
C GLY A 183 8.23 -8.87 24.04
N ASP A 184 7.44 -9.93 23.83
CA ASP A 184 7.65 -11.26 24.43
C ASP A 184 8.68 -12.06 23.59
N ILE A 185 9.93 -11.56 23.51
CA ILE A 185 10.97 -12.06 22.59
C ILE A 185 11.29 -13.55 22.78
N GLU A 186 11.32 -14.05 24.01
CA GLU A 186 11.59 -15.46 24.29
C GLU A 186 10.50 -16.38 23.71
N LYS A 187 9.22 -16.01 23.91
CA LYS A 187 8.10 -16.79 23.36
C LYS A 187 8.02 -16.67 21.85
N ALA A 188 8.38 -15.51 21.31
CA ALA A 188 8.48 -15.31 19.86
C ALA A 188 9.50 -16.29 19.26
N GLU A 189 10.69 -16.38 19.85
CA GLU A 189 11.75 -17.28 19.41
C GLU A 189 11.30 -18.75 19.41
N ASP A 190 10.59 -19.18 20.46
CA ASP A 190 10.06 -20.55 20.56
C ASP A 190 9.01 -20.85 19.47
N ALA A 191 8.08 -19.92 19.21
CA ALA A 191 7.09 -20.05 18.15
C ALA A 191 7.76 -20.11 16.77
N LEU A 192 8.76 -19.26 16.52
CA LEU A 192 9.47 -19.18 15.25
C LEU A 192 10.36 -20.41 14.99
N LYS A 193 11.04 -20.92 16.02
CA LYS A 193 11.76 -22.22 15.95
C LYS A 193 10.81 -23.36 15.57
N LYS A 194 9.58 -23.33 16.12
CA LYS A 194 8.57 -24.33 15.77
C LYS A 194 8.09 -24.18 14.32
N ALA A 195 7.89 -22.96 13.84
CA ALA A 195 7.56 -22.68 12.44
C ALA A 195 8.62 -23.23 11.49
N VAL A 196 9.89 -22.89 11.69
CA VAL A 196 11.03 -23.37 10.88
C VAL A 196 11.21 -24.90 10.96
N LYS A 197 10.87 -25.52 12.10
CA LYS A 197 10.90 -26.98 12.23
C LYS A 197 9.79 -27.66 11.40
N LEU A 198 8.61 -27.05 11.33
CA LEU A 198 7.47 -27.56 10.56
C LEU A 198 7.70 -27.41 9.06
N ASP A 199 8.26 -26.29 8.63
CA ASP A 199 8.70 -26.08 7.25
C ASP A 199 10.06 -25.40 7.20
N LYS A 200 11.07 -26.17 6.78
CA LYS A 200 12.46 -25.68 6.64
C LYS A 200 12.66 -24.82 5.40
N LYS A 201 11.68 -24.74 4.50
CA LYS A 201 11.73 -23.91 3.28
C LYS A 201 10.90 -22.62 3.43
N ASP A 202 10.19 -22.43 4.53
CA ASP A 202 9.46 -21.20 4.81
C ASP A 202 10.44 -20.05 5.12
N GLU A 203 10.69 -19.21 4.12
CA GLU A 203 11.58 -18.05 4.22
C GLU A 203 11.04 -16.98 5.18
N TYR A 204 9.71 -16.79 5.25
CA TYR A 204 9.12 -15.85 6.19
C TYR A 204 9.37 -16.26 7.64
N ALA A 205 9.23 -17.56 7.95
CA ALA A 205 9.53 -18.08 9.27
C ALA A 205 11.01 -17.94 9.65
N LYS A 206 11.93 -18.16 8.70
CA LYS A 206 13.37 -17.95 8.91
C LYS A 206 13.70 -16.49 9.15
N ASN A 207 13.22 -15.60 8.28
CA ASN A 207 13.48 -14.17 8.38
C ASN A 207 12.95 -13.64 9.72
N ASN A 208 11.72 -14.00 10.10
CA ASN A 208 11.20 -13.61 11.41
C ASN A 208 12.03 -14.17 12.59
N LEU A 209 12.55 -15.39 12.49
CA LEU A 209 13.44 -15.96 13.51
C LEU A 209 14.76 -15.19 13.61
N ASP A 210 15.34 -14.80 12.48
CA ASP A 210 16.59 -14.04 12.44
C ASP A 210 16.40 -12.62 12.96
N ILE A 211 15.27 -11.99 12.65
CA ILE A 211 14.84 -10.73 13.28
C ILE A 211 14.71 -10.89 14.81
N CYS A 212 14.02 -11.93 15.27
CA CYS A 212 13.85 -12.20 16.70
C CYS A 212 15.20 -12.37 17.42
N ARG A 213 16.13 -13.09 16.79
CA ARG A 213 17.49 -13.30 17.30
C ARG A 213 18.31 -12.03 17.29
N LEU A 214 18.19 -11.21 16.25
CA LEU A 214 18.83 -9.90 16.15
C LEU A 214 18.36 -9.00 17.29
N MET A 215 17.04 -8.90 17.49
CA MET A 215 16.46 -8.12 18.59
C MET A 215 17.01 -8.58 19.94
N LYS A 216 17.05 -9.89 20.18
CA LYS A 216 17.61 -10.48 21.40
C LYS A 216 19.10 -10.18 21.58
N LYS A 217 19.91 -10.36 20.52
CA LYS A 217 21.36 -10.13 20.52
C LYS A 217 21.70 -8.66 20.81
N GLN A 218 20.96 -7.73 20.22
CA GLN A 218 21.17 -6.29 20.37
C GLN A 218 20.42 -5.69 21.57
N GLY A 219 19.66 -6.49 22.32
CA GLY A 219 18.88 -6.01 23.46
C GLY A 219 17.73 -5.07 23.08
N ILE A 220 17.23 -5.16 21.83
CA ILE A 220 16.09 -4.39 21.33
C ILE A 220 14.81 -4.97 21.94
N LYS A 221 14.07 -4.12 22.67
CA LYS A 221 12.90 -4.54 23.44
C LYS A 221 11.58 -4.35 22.72
N THR A 222 11.50 -3.39 21.80
CA THR A 222 10.26 -3.06 21.11
C THR A 222 10.40 -3.24 19.61
N TRP A 223 9.29 -3.60 18.97
CA TRP A 223 9.24 -3.70 17.51
C TRP A 223 9.52 -2.37 16.82
N ASN A 224 9.06 -1.26 17.41
CA ASN A 224 9.32 0.06 16.86
C ASN A 224 10.82 0.41 16.87
N ASP A 225 11.54 0.10 17.96
CA ASP A 225 13.00 0.28 18.01
C ASP A 225 13.72 -0.58 16.98
N TYR A 226 13.22 -1.80 16.73
CA TYR A 226 13.75 -2.67 15.69
C TYR A 226 13.56 -2.05 14.29
N LEU A 227 12.37 -1.56 13.98
CA LEU A 227 12.09 -0.92 12.68
C LEU A 227 12.89 0.39 12.50
N LEU A 228 13.13 1.12 13.59
CA LEU A 228 13.83 2.40 13.61
C LEU A 228 15.33 2.29 13.89
N ARG A 229 15.89 1.07 13.97
CA ARG A 229 17.33 0.85 14.16
C ARG A 229 18.15 1.61 13.12
N LYS A 230 19.31 2.13 13.53
CA LYS A 230 20.24 2.76 12.59
C LYS A 230 20.89 1.70 11.69
N PRO A 231 21.10 2.00 10.40
CA PRO A 231 21.95 1.18 9.55
C PRO A 231 23.36 1.08 10.16
N ASP A 232 23.89 -0.12 10.20
CA ASP A 232 25.33 -0.41 10.31
C ASP A 232 26.01 -0.07 8.97
N TYR A 233 26.55 1.14 8.87
CA TYR A 233 27.23 1.63 7.66
C TYR A 233 28.60 0.98 7.45
N ASP A 234 29.27 0.58 8.54
CA ASP A 234 30.56 -0.10 8.45
C ASP A 234 30.36 -1.48 7.81
N TYR A 235 29.36 -2.24 8.28
CA TYR A 235 29.00 -3.52 7.67
C TYR A 235 28.54 -3.36 6.21
N LEU A 236 27.79 -2.31 5.90
CA LEU A 236 27.33 -2.06 4.54
C LEU A 236 28.50 -1.72 3.60
N GLY A 237 29.44 -0.89 4.05
CA GLY A 237 30.68 -0.61 3.32
C GLY A 237 31.56 -1.84 3.13
N GLU A 238 31.67 -2.71 4.14
CA GLU A 238 32.38 -4.00 4.02
C GLU A 238 31.78 -4.91 2.93
N LEU A 239 30.45 -4.87 2.73
CA LEU A 239 29.77 -5.64 1.69
C LEU A 239 29.97 -5.03 0.29
N GLU A 240 29.98 -3.69 0.18
CA GLU A 240 30.20 -2.99 -1.09
C GLU A 240 31.65 -3.06 -1.57
N ASP A 241 32.61 -2.95 -0.65
CA ASP A 241 34.03 -3.04 -0.95
C ASP A 241 34.44 -4.47 -1.38
N ALA A 242 33.56 -5.45 -1.17
CA ALA A 242 33.76 -6.78 -1.67
C ALA A 242 33.48 -6.82 -3.19
N GLU A 243 34.52 -7.09 -3.99
CA GLU A 243 34.39 -7.43 -5.41
C GLU A 243 33.78 -8.84 -5.62
N ASP A 244 32.74 -9.18 -4.84
CA ASP A 244 32.06 -10.47 -4.80
C ASP A 244 30.55 -10.28 -4.97
N GLU A 245 29.98 -10.88 -6.01
CA GLU A 245 28.57 -10.73 -6.41
C GLU A 245 27.60 -11.18 -5.29
N GLU A 246 27.94 -12.21 -4.50
CA GLU A 246 27.10 -12.69 -3.40
C GLU A 246 27.07 -11.70 -2.23
N LEU A 247 28.15 -10.94 -2.02
CA LEU A 247 28.22 -9.91 -0.98
C LEU A 247 27.49 -8.63 -1.42
N LEU A 248 27.54 -8.27 -2.70
CA LEU A 248 26.74 -7.18 -3.27
C LEU A 248 25.24 -7.47 -3.17
N ASP A 249 24.80 -8.69 -3.48
CA ASP A 249 23.40 -9.11 -3.29
C ASP A 249 22.93 -8.97 -1.83
N LYS A 250 23.82 -9.23 -0.86
CA LYS A 250 23.54 -9.04 0.57
C LYS A 250 23.45 -7.57 0.95
N ALA A 251 24.25 -6.70 0.34
CA ALA A 251 24.15 -5.25 0.54
C ALA A 251 22.76 -4.76 0.07
N ASP A 252 22.34 -5.19 -1.12
CA ASP A 252 21.02 -4.88 -1.67
C ASP A 252 19.88 -5.38 -0.77
N GLU A 253 19.95 -6.63 -0.30
CA GLU A 253 18.96 -7.17 0.64
C GLU A 253 18.91 -6.35 1.93
N TYR A 254 20.07 -6.00 2.47
CA TYR A 254 20.20 -5.24 3.70
C TYR A 254 19.57 -3.84 3.59
N VAL A 255 19.80 -3.14 2.48
CA VAL A 255 19.24 -1.81 2.18
C VAL A 255 17.74 -1.89 2.00
N ARG A 256 17.26 -2.84 1.19
CA ARG A 256 15.84 -3.07 0.93
C ARG A 256 15.09 -3.36 2.24
N HIS A 257 15.68 -4.19 3.10
CA HIS A 257 15.11 -4.53 4.39
C HIS A 257 15.06 -3.33 5.36
N HIS A 258 16.11 -2.51 5.41
CA HIS A 258 16.10 -1.28 6.20
C HIS A 258 15.04 -0.29 5.70
N ASN A 259 14.93 -0.10 4.39
CA ASN A 259 13.95 0.80 3.77
C ASN A 259 12.51 0.37 4.06
N VAL A 260 12.21 -0.93 3.93
CA VAL A 260 10.91 -1.50 4.32
C VAL A 260 10.64 -1.26 5.81
N CYS A 261 11.64 -1.43 6.68
CA CYS A 261 11.47 -1.16 8.11
C CYS A 261 11.10 0.31 8.38
N LYS A 262 11.71 1.28 7.68
CA LYS A 262 11.35 2.71 7.82
C LYS A 262 9.93 2.99 7.36
N LEU A 263 9.51 2.41 6.24
CA LEU A 263 8.14 2.55 5.75
C LEU A 263 7.10 1.95 6.70
N GLU A 264 7.36 0.78 7.27
CA GLU A 264 6.45 0.15 8.24
C GLU A 264 6.36 0.96 9.55
N ALA A 265 7.48 1.50 10.03
CA ALA A 265 7.47 2.40 11.19
C ALA A 265 6.68 3.69 10.88
N PHE A 266 6.91 4.28 9.71
CA PHE A 266 6.19 5.47 9.26
C PHE A 266 4.68 5.21 9.15
N LYS A 267 4.27 4.09 8.55
CA LYS A 267 2.86 3.66 8.47
C LYS A 267 2.21 3.61 9.85
N SER A 268 2.88 2.97 10.83
CA SER A 268 2.38 2.90 12.21
C SER A 268 2.26 4.29 12.85
N GLY A 269 3.26 5.16 12.67
CA GLY A 269 3.22 6.54 13.13
C GLY A 269 2.12 7.37 12.48
N LEU A 270 1.93 7.20 11.17
CA LEU A 270 0.93 7.89 10.37
C LEU A 270 -0.49 7.49 10.76
N LEU A 271 -0.76 6.20 11.01
CA LEU A 271 -2.05 5.72 11.51
C LEU A 271 -2.43 6.38 12.84
N LYS A 272 -1.45 6.67 13.70
CA LYS A 272 -1.63 7.35 14.99
C LYS A 272 -1.74 8.88 14.88
N ASN A 273 -1.49 9.47 13.71
CA ASN A 273 -1.54 10.92 13.51
C ASN A 273 -3.01 11.38 13.41
N PRO A 274 -3.52 12.26 14.31
CA PRO A 274 -4.90 12.75 14.26
C PRO A 274 -5.12 13.85 13.22
N GLY A 275 -4.06 14.39 12.60
CA GLY A 275 -4.14 15.48 11.62
C GLY A 275 -4.63 15.07 10.24
N TYR A 276 -4.81 13.77 10.00
CA TYR A 276 -5.21 13.21 8.71
C TYR A 276 -6.35 12.22 8.87
N THR A 277 -7.28 12.23 7.92
CA THR A 277 -8.28 11.18 7.70
C THR A 277 -7.59 9.88 7.24
N LEU A 278 -8.30 8.75 7.30
CA LEU A 278 -7.75 7.48 6.82
C LEU A 278 -7.46 7.48 5.31
N ALA A 279 -8.23 8.23 4.52
CA ALA A 279 -7.97 8.41 3.09
C ALA A 279 -6.68 9.21 2.85
N GLU A 280 -6.50 10.34 3.52
CA GLU A 280 -5.26 11.13 3.42
C GLU A 280 -4.03 10.35 3.90
N LYS A 281 -4.17 9.55 4.98
CA LYS A 281 -3.09 8.66 5.44
C LYS A 281 -2.71 7.62 4.38
N HIS A 282 -3.70 7.03 3.73
CA HIS A 282 -3.45 6.11 2.63
C HIS A 282 -2.71 6.81 1.48
N ASP A 283 -3.19 7.98 1.04
CA ASP A 283 -2.57 8.77 -0.03
C ASP A 283 -1.12 9.14 0.30
N ILE A 284 -0.87 9.66 1.50
CA ILE A 284 0.50 9.96 1.99
C ILE A 284 1.38 8.71 1.94
N TYR A 285 0.86 7.54 2.38
CA TYR A 285 1.64 6.31 2.43
C TYR A 285 1.96 5.72 1.05
N ILE A 286 1.01 5.73 0.11
CA ILE A 286 1.27 5.25 -1.24
C ILE A 286 2.23 6.19 -1.97
N THR A 287 2.08 7.50 -1.77
CA THR A 287 2.94 8.50 -2.42
C THR A 287 4.36 8.44 -1.89
N ILE A 288 4.57 8.29 -0.56
CA ILE A 288 5.93 8.15 -0.03
C ILE A 288 6.61 6.89 -0.54
N LYS A 289 5.87 5.76 -0.62
CA LYS A 289 6.40 4.50 -1.12
C LYS A 289 6.80 4.62 -2.59
N TYR A 290 5.97 5.29 -3.39
CA TYR A 290 6.26 5.55 -4.80
C TYR A 290 7.49 6.44 -4.95
N ILE A 291 7.52 7.61 -4.32
CA ILE A 291 8.59 8.59 -4.55
C ILE A 291 9.94 8.11 -4.00
N LEU A 292 9.99 7.43 -2.86
CA LEU A 292 11.25 6.88 -2.35
C LEU A 292 11.76 5.71 -3.19
N LYS A 293 10.86 4.90 -3.77
CA LYS A 293 11.25 3.90 -4.77
C LYS A 293 11.77 4.58 -6.04
N PHE A 294 11.08 5.62 -6.51
CA PHE A 294 11.50 6.39 -7.66
C PHE A 294 12.91 6.97 -7.47
N ILE A 295 13.18 7.58 -6.31
CA ILE A 295 14.52 8.10 -5.96
C ILE A 295 15.55 6.98 -5.90
N HIS A 296 15.21 5.83 -5.30
CA HIS A 296 16.10 4.66 -5.26
C HIS A 296 16.47 4.18 -6.67
N ASP A 297 15.49 4.09 -7.57
CA ASP A 297 15.70 3.63 -8.95
C ASP A 297 16.49 4.64 -9.80
N LEU A 298 16.60 5.91 -9.37
CA LEU A 298 17.43 6.93 -10.00
C LEU A 298 18.87 6.96 -9.47
N ASN A 299 19.19 6.23 -8.40
CA ASN A 299 20.53 6.19 -7.84
C ASN A 299 21.35 5.09 -8.52
N GLU A 300 22.28 5.46 -9.43
CA GLU A 300 23.16 4.48 -10.11
C GLU A 300 24.22 3.92 -9.18
N ASP A 301 24.85 4.84 -8.42
CA ASP A 301 26.04 4.55 -7.64
C ASP A 301 25.67 4.30 -6.18
N GLY A 302 25.80 3.03 -5.78
CA GLY A 302 25.63 2.57 -4.39
C GLY A 302 24.19 2.53 -3.90
N TRP A 303 24.04 2.36 -2.59
CA TRP A 303 22.72 2.22 -1.95
C TRP A 303 22.05 3.55 -1.60
N PHE A 304 20.73 3.60 -1.77
CA PHE A 304 19.90 4.66 -1.21
C PHE A 304 19.08 4.13 -0.02
N LEU A 305 19.46 4.57 1.18
CA LEU A 305 18.69 4.37 2.41
C LEU A 305 17.70 5.53 2.61
N TYR A 306 16.46 5.19 2.92
CA TYR A 306 15.35 6.15 2.99
C TYR A 306 15.48 7.18 4.11
N ASP A 307 16.34 6.94 5.11
CA ASP A 307 16.64 7.94 6.13
C ASP A 307 17.71 8.97 5.71
N ASN A 308 18.26 8.87 4.50
CA ASN A 308 19.19 9.84 3.94
C ASN A 308 18.48 11.09 3.38
N ALA A 309 18.02 11.94 4.30
CA ALA A 309 17.40 13.23 3.97
C ALA A 309 18.34 14.18 3.22
N SER A 310 19.66 14.05 3.44
CA SER A 310 20.68 14.89 2.82
C SER A 310 20.78 14.66 1.32
N THR A 311 20.76 13.41 0.86
CA THR A 311 20.72 13.08 -0.58
C THR A 311 19.44 13.62 -1.22
N VAL A 312 18.27 13.42 -0.59
CA VAL A 312 17.02 13.96 -1.13
C VAL A 312 17.04 15.48 -1.18
N ASN A 313 17.63 16.15 -0.20
CA ASN A 313 17.77 17.60 -0.21
C ASN A 313 18.71 18.08 -1.32
N LEU A 314 19.86 17.42 -1.49
CA LEU A 314 20.88 17.81 -2.46
C LEU A 314 20.35 17.74 -3.89
N PHE A 315 19.62 16.67 -4.22
CA PHE A 315 19.13 16.38 -5.57
C PHE A 315 17.64 16.66 -5.75
N PHE A 316 17.01 17.45 -4.86
CA PHE A 316 15.55 17.58 -4.85
C PHE A 316 15.00 18.13 -6.17
N LYS A 317 15.73 19.05 -6.81
CA LYS A 317 15.30 19.69 -8.06
C LYS A 317 15.31 18.67 -9.21
N GLU A 318 16.41 17.94 -9.34
CA GLU A 318 16.65 16.91 -10.35
C GLU A 318 15.68 15.74 -10.18
N ILE A 319 15.42 15.33 -8.93
CA ILE A 319 14.39 14.34 -8.61
C ILE A 319 13.02 14.81 -9.13
N MET A 320 12.66 16.07 -8.88
CA MET A 320 11.35 16.60 -9.28
C MET A 320 11.25 16.82 -10.79
N HIS A 321 12.30 17.27 -11.47
CA HIS A 321 12.34 17.33 -12.93
C HIS A 321 12.08 15.95 -13.55
N LYS A 322 12.84 14.93 -13.12
CA LYS A 322 12.65 13.55 -13.59
C LYS A 322 11.27 12.99 -13.21
N PHE A 323 10.74 13.32 -12.03
CA PHE A 323 9.39 12.89 -11.62
C PHE A 323 8.32 13.49 -12.53
N ILE A 324 8.39 14.80 -12.81
CA ILE A 324 7.50 15.52 -13.72
C ILE A 324 7.56 14.91 -15.12
N PHE A 325 8.78 14.74 -15.64
CA PHE A 325 9.01 14.20 -16.98
C PHE A 325 8.53 12.75 -17.14
N LYS A 326 8.93 11.84 -16.22
CA LYS A 326 8.69 10.39 -16.34
C LYS A 326 7.27 9.96 -15.96
N THR A 327 6.59 10.70 -15.07
CA THR A 327 5.26 10.29 -14.58
C THR A 327 4.12 10.75 -15.51
N GLY A 328 4.36 11.76 -16.35
CA GLY A 328 3.37 12.24 -17.33
C GLY A 328 2.44 13.31 -16.76
N ASP A 329 1.13 13.17 -16.99
CA ASP A 329 0.10 14.16 -16.64
C ASP A 329 -0.13 14.27 -15.12
N ILE A 330 0.82 14.91 -14.47
CA ILE A 330 0.77 15.22 -13.05
C ILE A 330 -0.09 16.46 -12.86
N ASP A 331 -1.12 16.35 -12.03
CA ASP A 331 -1.92 17.49 -11.59
C ASP A 331 -1.35 18.11 -10.29
N ASP A 332 -1.95 19.22 -9.87
CA ASP A 332 -1.58 19.87 -8.61
C ASP A 332 -1.72 18.95 -7.39
N LYS A 333 -2.66 17.99 -7.41
CA LYS A 333 -2.86 17.08 -6.28
C LYS A 333 -1.64 16.16 -6.17
N ILE A 334 -1.30 15.44 -7.23
CA ILE A 334 -0.16 14.51 -7.27
C ILE A 334 1.14 15.26 -6.92
N PHE A 335 1.35 16.44 -7.50
CA PHE A 335 2.50 17.28 -7.17
C PHE A 335 2.56 17.63 -5.68
N ASN A 336 1.46 18.11 -5.10
CA ASN A 336 1.42 18.46 -3.67
C ASN A 336 1.49 17.24 -2.74
N ASP A 337 1.00 16.09 -3.17
CA ASP A 337 1.07 14.84 -2.42
C ASP A 337 2.52 14.40 -2.24
N VAL A 338 3.39 14.57 -3.26
CA VAL A 338 4.84 14.27 -3.14
C VAL A 338 5.50 15.12 -2.05
N TYR A 339 5.22 16.42 -2.04
CA TYR A 339 5.73 17.32 -1.02
C TYR A 339 5.26 16.93 0.38
N THR A 340 3.95 16.68 0.51
CA THR A 340 3.35 16.31 1.80
C THR A 340 3.93 15.00 2.32
N ALA A 341 4.05 14.00 1.45
CA ALA A 341 4.58 12.69 1.78
C ALA A 341 6.04 12.74 2.24
N LEU A 342 6.92 13.40 1.48
CA LEU A 342 8.34 13.55 1.84
C LEU A 342 8.51 14.31 3.15
N LEU A 343 7.82 15.45 3.31
CA LEU A 343 7.94 16.27 4.53
C LEU A 343 7.43 15.52 5.76
N GLU A 344 6.27 14.86 5.69
CA GLU A 344 5.75 14.09 6.84
C GLU A 344 6.63 12.88 7.17
N PHE A 345 7.19 12.20 6.16
CA PHE A 345 8.12 11.10 6.37
C PHE A 345 9.40 11.54 7.07
N TYR A 346 10.08 12.57 6.56
CA TYR A 346 11.32 13.05 7.18
C TYR A 346 11.09 13.75 8.52
N LYS A 347 9.94 14.37 8.74
CA LYS A 347 9.50 14.88 10.04
C LYS A 347 9.29 13.74 11.04
N PHE A 348 8.70 12.62 10.61
CA PHE A 348 8.57 11.42 11.41
C PHE A 348 9.95 10.84 11.78
N LEU A 349 10.86 10.70 10.82
CA LEU A 349 12.22 10.21 11.08
C LEU A 349 12.99 11.13 12.04
N ARG A 350 12.86 12.45 11.88
CA ARG A 350 13.42 13.45 12.80
C ARG A 350 12.90 13.27 14.22
N LYS A 351 11.58 13.11 14.39
CA LYS A 351 10.97 12.89 15.72
C LYS A 351 11.50 11.64 16.40
N ASN A 352 11.94 10.65 15.62
CA ASN A 352 12.51 9.39 16.10
C ASN A 352 14.06 9.38 16.11
N GLY A 353 14.72 10.52 15.89
CA GLY A 353 16.18 10.64 16.03
C GLY A 353 17.01 10.01 14.91
N LEU A 354 16.39 9.72 13.76
CA LEU A 354 17.08 9.18 12.57
C LEU A 354 17.58 10.29 11.64
N VAL A 355 16.92 11.44 11.65
CA VAL A 355 17.29 12.63 10.87
C VAL A 355 17.51 13.79 11.83
N SER A 356 18.58 14.55 11.64
CA SER A 356 18.87 15.69 12.51
C SER A 356 17.87 16.83 12.31
N GLY A 357 17.79 17.73 13.29
CA GLY A 357 16.93 18.91 13.20
C GLY A 357 17.39 19.90 12.11
N SER A 358 18.67 19.94 11.77
CA SER A 358 19.21 20.76 10.68
C SER A 358 18.89 20.16 9.33
N GLU A 359 19.16 18.87 9.12
CA GLU A 359 18.89 18.19 7.83
C GLU A 359 17.42 18.32 7.42
N TYR A 360 16.49 18.09 8.37
CA TYR A 360 15.06 18.28 8.09
C TYR A 360 14.71 19.72 7.70
N LYS A 361 15.28 20.71 8.39
CA LYS A 361 14.99 22.13 8.11
C LYS A 361 15.57 22.58 6.78
N ASP A 362 16.76 22.09 6.44
CA ASP A 362 17.41 22.40 5.17
C ASP A 362 16.61 21.81 4.01
N LEU A 363 16.18 20.54 4.14
CA LEU A 363 15.25 19.88 3.20
C LEU A 363 13.93 20.66 3.07
N GLU A 364 13.26 20.95 4.18
CA GLU A 364 11.98 21.67 4.19
C GLU A 364 12.10 23.03 3.51
N LYS A 365 13.15 23.79 3.83
CA LYS A 365 13.42 25.10 3.23
C LYS A 365 13.68 24.99 1.73
N ASN A 366 14.51 24.03 1.30
CA ASN A 366 14.84 23.84 -0.11
C ASN A 366 13.60 23.45 -0.91
N MET A 367 12.86 22.43 -0.47
CA MET A 367 11.63 21.98 -1.11
C MET A 367 10.64 23.14 -1.28
N LEU A 368 10.31 23.84 -0.18
CA LEU A 368 9.34 24.93 -0.23
C LEU A 368 9.83 26.11 -1.07
N GLY A 369 11.13 26.37 -1.11
CA GLY A 369 11.73 27.41 -1.96
C GLY A 369 11.59 27.11 -3.45
N LEU A 370 11.74 25.86 -3.86
CA LEU A 370 11.65 25.41 -5.26
C LEU A 370 10.21 25.17 -5.73
N LYS A 371 9.22 25.16 -4.82
CA LYS A 371 7.86 24.71 -5.11
C LYS A 371 7.15 25.49 -6.22
N SER A 372 7.29 26.82 -6.23
CA SER A 372 6.64 27.64 -7.27
C SER A 372 7.24 27.39 -8.65
N GLU A 373 8.57 27.38 -8.73
CA GLU A 373 9.32 27.12 -9.97
C GLU A 373 8.98 25.74 -10.55
N LEU A 374 9.07 24.69 -9.72
CA LEU A 374 8.80 23.32 -10.16
C LEU A 374 7.35 23.12 -10.59
N ARG A 375 6.40 23.80 -9.93
CA ARG A 375 4.99 23.78 -10.33
C ARG A 375 4.77 24.47 -11.69
N GLU A 376 5.41 25.60 -11.92
CA GLU A 376 5.35 26.30 -13.22
C GLU A 376 5.92 25.43 -14.34
N LYS A 377 7.07 24.77 -14.09
CA LYS A 377 7.66 23.80 -15.03
C LYS A 377 6.72 22.63 -15.33
N MET A 378 6.09 22.05 -14.32
CA MET A 378 5.09 20.99 -14.48
C MET A 378 3.91 21.43 -15.36
N LEU A 379 3.31 22.59 -15.06
CA LEU A 379 2.18 23.10 -15.84
C LEU A 379 2.56 23.37 -17.30
N ARG A 380 3.75 23.93 -17.52
CA ARG A 380 4.26 24.19 -18.87
C ARG A 380 4.53 22.89 -19.63
N TYR A 381 5.09 21.89 -18.96
CA TYR A 381 5.31 20.57 -19.56
C TYR A 381 4.01 19.89 -19.98
N ASN A 382 2.99 19.89 -19.10
CA ASN A 382 1.67 19.32 -19.42
C ASN A 382 1.00 20.04 -20.60
N GLU A 383 1.12 21.37 -20.68
CA GLU A 383 0.60 22.16 -21.81
C GLU A 383 1.26 21.75 -23.13
N VAL A 384 2.58 21.64 -23.15
CA VAL A 384 3.37 21.41 -24.36
C VAL A 384 3.21 19.99 -24.89
N ARG A 385 3.14 19.00 -23.99
CA ARG A 385 3.09 17.58 -24.34
C ARG A 385 1.90 17.21 -25.23
N HIS A 386 0.74 17.80 -24.96
CA HIS A 386 -0.53 17.53 -25.67
C HIS A 386 -0.88 18.55 -26.74
N ASN A 387 0.00 19.53 -26.99
CA ASN A 387 -0.26 20.59 -27.93
C ASN A 387 0.32 20.26 -29.31
N ASP A 388 -0.58 20.02 -30.26
CA ASP A 388 -0.27 19.70 -31.66
C ASP A 388 0.29 20.89 -32.46
N ASP A 389 0.25 22.11 -31.90
CA ASP A 389 0.85 23.30 -32.52
C ASP A 389 2.40 23.27 -32.46
N TYR A 390 2.98 22.46 -31.57
CA TYR A 390 4.43 22.26 -31.48
C TYR A 390 4.87 21.02 -32.25
N SER A 391 5.92 21.15 -33.06
CA SER A 391 6.66 20.03 -33.62
C SER A 391 7.38 19.23 -32.53
N GLU A 392 7.73 17.97 -32.81
CA GLU A 392 8.46 17.13 -31.83
C GLU A 392 9.86 17.69 -31.50
N GLU A 393 10.51 18.37 -32.45
CA GLU A 393 11.78 19.08 -32.21
C GLU A 393 11.57 20.26 -31.24
N GLU A 394 10.53 21.08 -31.44
CA GLU A 394 10.20 22.18 -30.52
C GLU A 394 9.82 21.66 -29.12
N LYS A 395 9.10 20.53 -29.04
CA LYS A 395 8.78 19.90 -27.76
C LYS A 395 10.04 19.39 -27.05
N GLU A 396 11.06 18.92 -27.78
CA GLU A 396 12.34 18.51 -27.18
C GLU A 396 13.12 19.72 -26.66
N GLU A 397 13.25 20.79 -27.46
CA GLU A 397 13.94 22.02 -27.03
C GLU A 397 13.30 22.61 -25.76
N ILE A 398 11.96 22.62 -25.68
CA ILE A 398 11.25 23.07 -24.48
C ILE A 398 11.51 22.14 -23.29
N ARG A 399 11.60 20.82 -23.50
CA ARG A 399 11.93 19.87 -22.43
C ARG A 399 13.35 20.09 -21.89
N ASP A 400 14.32 20.28 -22.78
CA ASP A 400 15.70 20.64 -22.43
C ASP A 400 15.77 21.91 -21.60
N GLU A 401 15.03 22.95 -21.99
CA GLU A 401 14.97 24.20 -21.24
C GLU A 401 14.30 24.03 -19.87
N LEU A 402 13.14 23.36 -19.82
CA LEU A 402 12.37 23.17 -18.59
C LEU A 402 13.15 22.36 -17.55
N PHE A 403 13.86 21.32 -17.99
CA PHE A 403 14.55 20.39 -17.10
C PHE A 403 16.07 20.58 -17.09
N GLU A 404 16.58 21.65 -17.70
CA GLU A 404 18.03 21.97 -17.69
C GLU A 404 18.90 20.81 -18.21
N GLY A 405 18.35 19.98 -19.11
CA GLY A 405 18.99 18.76 -19.63
C GLY A 405 19.09 17.57 -18.66
N ASP A 406 18.69 17.72 -17.39
CA ASP A 406 18.85 16.63 -16.40
C ASP A 406 17.93 15.42 -16.65
N HIS A 407 16.82 15.65 -17.34
CA HIS A 407 15.85 14.61 -17.68
C HIS A 407 16.40 13.57 -18.67
N GLU A 408 17.44 13.91 -19.44
CA GLU A 408 18.15 12.98 -20.33
C GLU A 408 19.08 12.03 -19.57
N LEU A 409 19.56 12.44 -18.40
CA LEU A 409 20.42 11.60 -17.58
C LEU A 409 19.60 10.42 -17.02
N LEU A 410 20.15 9.21 -17.15
CA LEU A 410 19.50 8.01 -16.63
C LEU A 410 19.37 8.06 -15.10
N PHE A 411 20.33 8.71 -14.43
CA PHE A 411 20.52 8.71 -12.98
C PHE A 411 20.68 10.14 -12.41
N LEU A 412 20.72 10.27 -11.08
CA LEU A 412 20.88 11.53 -10.34
C LEU A 412 22.29 12.12 -10.41
#